data_AF-F9PA50-F1
#
_entry.id   AF-F9PA50-F1
#
_cell.length_a   1.000
_cell.length_b   1.000
_cell.length_c   1.000
_cell.angle_alpha   90.00
_cell.angle_beta   90.00
_cell.angle_gamma   90.00
#
_symmetry.space_group_name_H-M   'P 1'
#
loop_
_entity.id
_entity.type
_entity.pdbx_description
1 polymer ?
#
loop_
_entity_poly.entity_id
_entity_poly.type
_entity_poly.pdbx_seq_one_letter_code
_entity_poly.pdbx_strand_id
1 'polypeptide(L)'
;MPFTFLIRRDFVAGIGTQIAAVMGFVTNFYEMMTGGSYEAQFIPHLFVHNWSLAVEVHYYLLWGLAVWFLAQYCKTAGQLRGSIFLLSSFGLLISFLSMFIGSLLGLSFSELYFSTWTHIYPFFVGSILATLTGIKQMTGLLKKIIRSWSLRRERVS
;
A
#
# COMPACT_ATOMS: atom_id res chain seq x y z
N MET A 1 33.20 -1.17 17.98
CA MET A 1 32.89 -0.92 16.55
C MET A 1 34.02 -1.46 15.66
N PRO A 2 34.11 -2.76 15.30
CA PRO A 2 35.17 -3.24 14.42
C PRO A 2 34.71 -4.18 13.29
N PHE A 3 33.50 -3.97 12.73
CA PHE A 3 33.06 -4.74 11.54
C PHE A 3 32.61 -3.86 10.36
N THR A 4 32.48 -2.54 10.54
CA THR A 4 32.12 -1.59 9.47
C THR A 4 33.22 -1.42 8.42
N PHE A 5 34.46 -1.83 8.69
CA PHE A 5 35.56 -1.76 7.73
C PHE A 5 35.68 -3.00 6.81
N LEU A 6 34.90 -4.06 7.05
CA LEU A 6 34.85 -5.26 6.19
C LEU A 6 33.74 -5.18 5.13
N ILE A 7 32.90 -4.15 5.20
CA ILE A 7 31.83 -3.91 4.23
C ILE A 7 32.46 -3.13 3.07
N ARG A 8 32.47 -3.72 1.87
CA ARG A 8 33.03 -3.10 0.65
C ARG A 8 32.51 -1.67 0.49
N ARG A 9 33.38 -0.75 0.05
CA ARG A 9 33.04 0.66 -0.21
C ARG A 9 31.84 0.84 -1.15
N ASP A 10 31.55 -0.15 -1.97
CA ASP A 10 30.39 -0.20 -2.88
C ASP A 10 29.05 -0.23 -2.15
N PHE A 11 28.98 -0.72 -0.90
CA PHE A 11 27.75 -0.69 -0.08
C PHE A 11 27.50 0.67 0.58
N VAL A 12 28.56 1.47 0.79
CA VAL A 12 28.45 2.81 1.40
C VAL A 12 27.99 3.82 0.34
N ALA A 13 28.34 3.59 -0.92
CA ALA A 13 27.82 4.35 -2.05
C ALA A 13 26.32 4.05 -2.24
N GLY A 14 25.45 4.94 -1.75
CA GLY A 14 24.00 4.85 -1.95
C GLY A 14 23.20 4.31 -0.76
N ILE A 15 23.82 3.98 0.39
CA ILE A 15 23.04 3.56 1.56
C ILE A 15 22.17 4.70 2.12
N GLY A 16 22.62 5.95 1.99
CA GLY A 16 21.83 7.13 2.37
C GLY A 16 20.56 7.28 1.54
N THR A 17 20.64 7.03 0.22
CA THR A 17 19.47 7.08 -0.67
C THR A 17 18.54 5.90 -0.43
N GLN A 18 19.06 4.71 -0.11
CA GLN A 18 18.23 3.56 0.29
C GLN A 18 17.49 3.82 1.61
N ILE A 19 18.18 4.37 2.63
CA ILE A 19 17.54 4.74 3.90
C ILE A 19 16.48 5.82 3.68
N ALA A 20 16.78 6.85 2.89
CA ALA A 20 15.80 7.89 2.55
C ALA A 20 14.59 7.30 1.80
N ALA A 21 14.81 6.36 0.88
CA ALA A 21 13.73 5.68 0.16
C ALA A 21 12.85 4.83 1.09
N VAL A 22 13.45 4.12 2.06
CA VAL A 22 12.72 3.37 3.09
C VAL A 22 11.89 4.29 3.97
N MET A 23 12.50 5.34 4.50
CA MET A 23 11.82 6.30 5.37
C MET A 23 10.72 7.07 4.63
N GLY A 24 10.92 7.32 3.34
CA GLY A 24 9.95 7.97 2.45
C GLY A 24 8.89 7.04 1.86
N PHE A 25 8.95 5.72 2.13
CA PHE A 25 8.08 4.71 1.50
C PHE A 25 8.10 4.75 -0.03
N VAL A 26 9.27 5.01 -0.64
CA VAL A 26 9.46 5.08 -2.11
C VAL A 26 10.50 4.08 -2.61
N THR A 27 10.80 3.03 -1.82
CA THR A 27 11.72 1.95 -2.18
C THR A 27 11.36 1.27 -3.49
N ASN A 28 10.07 1.10 -3.78
CA ASN A 28 9.62 0.51 -5.03
C ASN A 28 10.04 1.37 -6.26
N PHE A 29 9.92 2.69 -6.17
CA PHE A 29 10.37 3.60 -7.22
C PHE A 29 11.90 3.67 -7.31
N TYR A 30 12.58 3.61 -6.16
CA TYR A 30 14.03 3.54 -6.12
C TYR A 30 14.56 2.33 -6.90
N GLU A 31 14.01 1.13 -6.64
CA GLU A 31 14.42 -0.09 -7.35
C GLU A 31 14.15 -0.01 -8.87
N MET A 32 12.99 0.55 -9.27
CA MET A 32 12.68 0.81 -10.69
C MET A 32 13.69 1.75 -11.35
N MET A 33 14.05 2.86 -10.69
CA MET A 33 14.97 3.87 -11.24
C MET A 33 16.42 3.39 -11.30
N THR A 34 16.84 2.55 -10.35
CA THR A 34 18.20 2.00 -10.34
C THR A 34 18.40 0.83 -11.31
N GLY A 35 17.36 0.45 -12.08
CA GLY A 35 17.43 -0.63 -13.05
C GLY A 35 17.69 -2.00 -12.42
N GLY A 36 17.36 -2.15 -11.13
CA GLY A 36 17.56 -3.38 -10.38
C GLY A 36 16.63 -4.45 -10.91
N SER A 37 17.16 -5.35 -11.74
CA SER A 37 16.44 -6.58 -12.03
C SER A 37 16.52 -7.46 -10.80
N TYR A 38 15.35 -7.77 -10.20
CA TYR A 38 15.25 -8.61 -8.99
C TYR A 38 16.12 -9.88 -9.08
N GLU A 39 16.27 -10.43 -10.29
CA GLU A 39 17.06 -11.63 -10.56
C GLU A 39 18.52 -11.39 -11.00
N ALA A 40 18.91 -10.19 -11.43
CA ALA A 40 20.26 -9.91 -11.95
C ALA A 40 21.13 -9.04 -11.02
N GLN A 41 20.69 -8.76 -9.79
CA GLN A 41 21.45 -7.93 -8.84
C GLN A 41 22.63 -8.70 -8.23
N PHE A 42 23.80 -8.56 -8.85
CA PHE A 42 25.09 -9.02 -8.30
C PHE A 42 25.56 -8.22 -7.05
N ILE A 43 24.93 -7.09 -6.75
CA ILE A 43 25.15 -6.28 -5.53
C ILE A 43 23.88 -6.30 -4.68
N PRO A 44 23.89 -6.87 -3.46
CA PRO A 44 22.71 -6.94 -2.61
C PRO A 44 22.23 -5.55 -2.18
N HIS A 45 21.03 -5.14 -2.60
CA HIS A 45 20.33 -4.01 -1.99
C HIS A 45 19.75 -4.46 -0.64
N LEU A 46 20.28 -3.93 0.45
CA LEU A 46 19.95 -4.34 1.83
C LEU A 46 18.46 -4.20 2.17
N PHE A 47 17.76 -3.27 1.52
CA PHE A 47 16.36 -2.93 1.81
C PHE A 47 15.40 -3.26 0.66
N VAL A 48 15.79 -4.12 -0.28
CA VAL A 48 14.95 -4.44 -1.44
C VAL A 48 13.55 -4.85 -0.98
N HIS A 49 13.42 -5.73 0.03
CA HIS A 49 12.14 -6.23 0.54
C HIS A 49 11.19 -5.16 1.09
N ASN A 50 11.66 -3.94 1.35
CA ASN A 50 10.79 -2.84 1.79
C ASN A 50 9.97 -2.25 0.64
N TRP A 51 10.16 -2.69 -0.61
CA TRP A 51 9.33 -2.28 -1.75
C TRP A 51 7.85 -2.60 -1.52
N SER A 52 7.52 -3.76 -0.93
CA SER A 52 6.12 -4.17 -0.69
C SER A 52 5.48 -3.35 0.41
N LEU A 53 6.27 -2.99 1.44
CA LEU A 53 5.86 -2.08 2.51
C LEU A 53 5.54 -0.67 1.97
N ALA A 54 6.35 -0.17 1.03
CA ALA A 54 6.07 1.10 0.36
C ALA A 54 4.72 1.07 -0.37
N VAL A 55 4.46 0.01 -1.16
CA VAL A 55 3.18 -0.20 -1.85
C VAL A 55 2.01 -0.27 -0.87
N GLU A 56 2.19 -0.94 0.27
CA GLU A 56 1.18 -1.02 1.33
C GLU A 56 0.83 0.36 1.90
N VAL A 57 1.83 1.21 2.18
CA VAL A 57 1.60 2.57 2.66
C VAL A 57 0.91 3.44 1.61
N HIS A 58 1.32 3.35 0.33
CA HIS A 58 0.63 4.03 -0.76
C HIS A 58 -0.85 3.64 -0.82
N TYR A 59 -1.13 2.34 -0.70
CA TYR A 59 -2.50 1.84 -0.68
C TYR A 59 -3.28 2.43 0.49
N TYR A 60 -2.79 2.34 1.72
CA TYR A 60 -3.55 2.81 2.88
C TYR A 60 -3.82 4.30 2.88
N LEU A 61 -2.86 5.13 2.44
CA LEU A 61 -3.05 6.56 2.34
C LEU A 61 -4.12 6.90 1.28
N LEU A 62 -3.98 6.37 0.07
CA LEU A 62 -4.89 6.65 -1.04
C LEU A 62 -6.28 6.04 -0.79
N TRP A 63 -6.33 4.80 -0.34
CA TRP A 63 -7.56 4.08 -0.06
C TRP A 63 -8.30 4.65 1.14
N GLY A 64 -7.59 5.04 2.20
CA GLY A 64 -8.18 5.74 3.34
C GLY A 64 -8.88 7.02 2.92
N LEU A 65 -8.24 7.82 2.05
CA LEU A 65 -8.84 9.02 1.49
C LEU A 65 -10.03 8.71 0.57
N ALA A 66 -9.92 7.69 -0.28
CA ALA A 66 -11.01 7.27 -1.18
C ALA A 66 -12.25 6.79 -0.40
N VAL A 67 -12.07 5.97 0.64
CA VAL A 67 -13.14 5.51 1.51
C VAL A 67 -13.74 6.67 2.31
N TRP A 68 -12.90 7.57 2.81
CA TRP A 68 -13.37 8.79 3.48
C TRP A 68 -14.24 9.65 2.56
N PHE A 69 -13.83 9.82 1.30
CA PHE A 69 -14.62 10.53 0.29
C PHE A 69 -15.94 9.81 0.01
N LEU A 70 -15.91 8.51 -0.27
CA LEU A 70 -17.12 7.68 -0.47
C LEU A 70 -18.09 7.80 0.70
N ALA A 71 -17.58 7.80 1.94
CA ALA A 71 -18.40 7.93 3.14
C ALA A 71 -19.15 9.27 3.22
N GLN A 72 -18.67 10.33 2.56
CA GLN A 72 -19.41 11.61 2.48
C GLN A 72 -20.63 11.53 1.54
N TYR A 73 -20.59 10.67 0.53
CA TYR A 73 -21.68 10.54 -0.46
C TYR A 73 -22.68 9.44 -0.12
N CYS A 74 -22.25 8.41 0.61
CA CYS A 74 -23.11 7.30 0.99
C CYS A 74 -23.98 7.66 2.20
N LYS A 75 -25.30 7.51 2.07
CA LYS A 75 -26.27 7.82 3.14
C LYS A 75 -26.45 6.69 4.13
N THR A 76 -26.13 5.45 3.73
CA THR A 76 -26.28 4.26 4.58
C THR A 76 -25.01 3.42 4.59
N ALA A 77 -24.82 2.68 5.68
CA ALA A 77 -23.68 1.74 5.82
C ALA A 77 -23.70 0.64 4.74
N GLY A 78 -24.88 0.22 4.28
CA GLY A 78 -25.03 -0.75 3.20
C GLY A 78 -24.56 -0.19 1.85
N GLN A 79 -24.92 1.06 1.53
CA GLN A 79 -24.45 1.75 0.33
C GLN A 79 -22.93 1.89 0.34
N LEU A 80 -22.34 2.32 1.46
CA LEU A 80 -20.89 2.44 1.58
C LEU A 80 -20.18 1.09 1.36
N ARG A 81 -20.67 0.02 1.98
CA ARG A 81 -20.11 -1.33 1.79
C ARG A 81 -20.20 -1.78 0.33
N GLY A 82 -21.34 -1.55 -0.32
CA GLY A 82 -21.53 -1.86 -1.74
C GLY A 82 -20.59 -1.07 -2.64
N SER A 83 -20.43 0.24 -2.40
CA SER A 83 -19.51 1.11 -3.13
C SER A 83 -18.05 0.68 -2.95
N ILE A 84 -17.63 0.35 -1.72
CA ILE A 84 -16.28 -0.17 -1.43
C ILE A 84 -16.06 -1.49 -2.17
N PHE A 85 -17.03 -2.41 -2.15
CA PHE A 85 -16.93 -3.69 -2.85
C PHE A 85 -16.77 -3.50 -4.36
N LEU A 86 -17.60 -2.66 -4.98
CA LEU A 86 -17.55 -2.38 -6.42
C LEU A 86 -16.25 -1.69 -6.80
N LEU A 87 -15.84 -0.65 -6.06
CA LEU A 87 -14.60 0.09 -6.34
C LEU A 87 -13.37 -0.81 -6.17
N SER A 88 -13.36 -1.66 -5.14
CA SER A 88 -12.26 -2.61 -4.93
C SER A 88 -12.21 -3.67 -6.03
N SER A 89 -13.37 -4.18 -6.45
CA SER A 89 -13.45 -5.17 -7.54
C SER A 89 -12.94 -4.58 -8.86
N PHE A 90 -13.32 -3.33 -9.15
CA PHE A 90 -12.82 -2.62 -10.31
C PHE A 90 -11.30 -2.36 -10.24
N GLY A 91 -10.81 -1.89 -9.09
CA GLY A 91 -9.38 -1.67 -8.86
C GLY A 91 -8.55 -2.95 -8.97
N LEU A 92 -9.06 -4.07 -8.43
CA LEU A 92 -8.45 -5.39 -8.57
C LEU A 92 -8.32 -5.78 -10.04
N LEU A 93 -9.41 -5.69 -10.81
CA LEU A 93 -9.42 -6.09 -12.22
C LEU A 93 -8.45 -5.23 -13.04
N ILE A 94 -8.46 -3.90 -12.85
CA ILE A 94 -7.56 -3.01 -13.57
C ILE A 94 -6.10 -3.30 -13.24
N SER A 95 -5.76 -3.43 -11.95
CA SER A 95 -4.38 -3.65 -11.52
C SER A 95 -3.87 -5.01 -12.02
N PHE A 96 -4.65 -6.07 -11.83
CA PHE A 96 -4.31 -7.41 -12.28
C PHE A 96 -4.18 -7.48 -13.81
N LEU A 97 -5.12 -6.89 -14.54
CA LEU A 97 -5.10 -6.89 -16.00
C LEU A 97 -3.94 -6.03 -16.53
N SER A 98 -3.61 -4.92 -15.87
CA SER A 98 -2.43 -4.12 -16.21
C SER A 98 -1.14 -4.93 -16.08
N MET A 99 -1.00 -5.71 -15.02
CA MET A 99 0.14 -6.61 -14.83
C MET A 99 0.16 -7.71 -15.90
N PHE A 100 -0.99 -8.35 -16.14
CA PHE A 100 -1.13 -9.44 -17.10
C PHE A 100 -0.84 -8.98 -18.53
N ILE A 101 -1.48 -7.90 -19.00
CA ILE A 101 -1.24 -7.33 -20.33
C ILE A 101 0.20 -6.82 -20.45
N GLY A 102 0.71 -6.11 -19.43
CA GLY A 102 2.08 -5.62 -19.43
C GLY A 102 3.10 -6.75 -19.62
N SER A 103 2.86 -7.89 -18.98
CA SER A 103 3.68 -9.09 -19.15
C SER A 103 3.60 -9.66 -20.56
N LEU A 104 2.44 -9.61 -21.22
CA LEU A 104 2.28 -10.07 -22.62
C LEU A 104 2.94 -9.13 -23.64
N LEU A 105 2.99 -7.84 -23.32
CA LEU A 105 3.64 -6.82 -24.16
C LEU A 105 5.17 -6.83 -24.06
N GLY A 106 5.74 -7.69 -23.22
CA GLY A 106 7.20 -7.79 -23.03
C GLY A 106 7.80 -6.59 -22.30
N LEU A 107 7.01 -5.87 -21.48
CA LEU A 107 7.55 -4.88 -20.55
C LEU A 107 8.53 -5.55 -19.58
N SER A 108 9.50 -4.81 -19.06
CA SER A 108 10.50 -5.41 -18.19
C SER A 108 9.83 -5.99 -16.94
N PHE A 109 10.23 -7.22 -16.57
CA PHE A 109 9.65 -7.92 -15.42
C PHE A 109 9.75 -7.07 -14.14
N SER A 110 10.87 -6.38 -13.95
CA SER A 110 11.14 -5.58 -12.74
C SER A 110 10.31 -4.31 -12.67
N GLU A 111 10.04 -3.63 -13.80
CA GLU A 111 9.12 -2.49 -13.81
C GLU A 111 7.70 -2.91 -13.45
N LEU A 112 7.22 -4.04 -13.99
CA LEU A 112 5.90 -4.59 -13.64
C LEU A 112 5.86 -5.09 -12.20
N TYR A 113 6.97 -5.61 -11.68
CA TYR A 113 7.04 -6.17 -10.34
C TYR A 113 7.06 -5.10 -9.24
N PHE A 114 7.86 -4.05 -9.41
CA PHE A 114 7.97 -2.97 -8.43
C PHE A 114 6.92 -1.86 -8.61
N SER A 115 6.21 -1.83 -9.72
CA SER A 115 5.17 -0.81 -9.93
C SER A 115 4.01 -0.98 -8.96
N THR A 116 3.71 0.11 -8.23
CA THR A 116 2.54 0.17 -7.34
C THR A 116 1.25 -0.15 -8.13
N TRP A 117 1.13 0.32 -9.37
CA TRP A 117 -0.11 0.16 -10.14
C TRP A 117 -0.44 -1.29 -10.49
N THR A 118 0.58 -2.08 -10.79
CA THR A 118 0.45 -3.49 -11.18
C THR A 118 0.43 -4.43 -9.98
N HIS A 119 0.97 -4.02 -8.83
CA HIS A 119 1.08 -4.86 -7.62
C HIS A 119 0.13 -4.47 -6.47
N ILE A 120 -0.78 -3.52 -6.66
CA ILE A 120 -1.75 -3.12 -5.63
C ILE A 120 -2.97 -4.07 -5.53
N TYR A 121 -3.18 -4.95 -6.51
CA TYR A 121 -4.33 -5.86 -6.56
C TYR A 121 -4.57 -6.74 -5.30
N PRO A 122 -3.56 -7.26 -4.56
CA PRO A 122 -3.82 -8.09 -3.38
C PRO A 122 -4.51 -7.30 -2.27
N PHE A 123 -4.22 -6.00 -2.14
CA PHE A 123 -4.87 -5.14 -1.15
C PHE A 123 -6.35 -4.93 -1.46
N PHE A 124 -6.71 -4.87 -2.74
CA PHE A 124 -8.12 -4.82 -3.15
C PHE A 124 -8.87 -6.11 -2.81
N VAL A 125 -8.22 -7.29 -2.89
CA VAL A 125 -8.80 -8.55 -2.38
C VAL A 125 -9.14 -8.42 -0.90
N GLY A 126 -8.21 -7.88 -0.09
CA GLY A 126 -8.45 -7.62 1.32
C GLY A 126 -9.65 -6.71 1.58
N SER A 127 -9.79 -5.64 0.80
CA SER A 127 -10.94 -4.73 0.90
C SER A 127 -12.27 -5.38 0.50
N ILE A 128 -12.27 -6.22 -0.54
CA ILE A 128 -13.45 -7.03 -0.91
C ILE A 128 -13.83 -7.94 0.26
N LEU A 129 -12.88 -8.69 0.81
CA LEU A 129 -13.12 -9.58 1.94
C LEU A 129 -13.65 -8.82 3.16
N ALA A 130 -13.12 -7.63 3.45
CA ALA A 130 -13.60 -6.80 4.55
C ALA A 130 -15.08 -6.39 4.40
N THR A 131 -15.56 -6.17 3.17
CA THR A 131 -16.98 -5.87 2.93
C THR A 131 -17.88 -7.10 3.09
N LEU A 132 -17.37 -8.29 2.78
CA LEU A 132 -18.10 -9.56 2.88
C LEU A 132 -18.17 -10.07 4.32
N THR A 133 -17.05 -10.05 5.05
CA THR A 133 -17.01 -10.54 6.44
C THR A 133 -17.67 -9.55 7.38
N GLY A 134 -17.53 -8.24 7.09
CA GLY A 134 -18.05 -7.15 7.90
C GLY A 134 -17.44 -7.11 9.30
N ILE A 135 -17.09 -5.93 9.80
CA ILE A 135 -16.71 -5.77 11.21
C ILE A 135 -18.00 -5.90 12.05
N LYS A 136 -18.32 -7.11 12.51
CA LYS A 136 -19.49 -7.39 13.36
C LYS A 136 -19.27 -6.94 14.82
N GLN A 137 -18.03 -6.67 15.21
CA GLN A 137 -17.64 -6.33 16.58
C GLN A 137 -16.78 -5.06 16.62
N MET A 138 -17.39 -3.94 17.02
CA MET A 138 -16.62 -2.82 17.57
C MET A 138 -16.09 -3.23 18.95
N THR A 139 -14.79 -3.09 19.17
CA THR A 139 -14.18 -3.19 20.50
C THR A 139 -14.87 -2.22 21.46
N GLY A 140 -15.09 -2.65 22.72
CA GLY A 140 -15.83 -1.86 23.71
C GLY A 140 -15.25 -0.46 23.95
N LEU A 141 -13.93 -0.32 23.76
CA LEU A 141 -13.21 0.95 23.87
C LEU A 141 -13.59 1.93 22.76
N LEU A 142 -13.74 1.46 21.52
CA LEU A 142 -14.16 2.27 20.38
C LEU A 142 -15.61 2.75 20.55
N LYS A 143 -16.51 1.88 21.04
CA LYS A 143 -17.89 2.25 21.42
C LYS A 143 -17.91 3.36 22.47
N LYS A 144 -17.03 3.27 23.47
CA LYS A 144 -16.95 4.26 24.57
C LYS A 144 -16.46 5.63 24.05
N ILE A 145 -15.45 5.64 23.17
CA ILE A 145 -14.94 6.86 22.54
C ILE A 145 -16.02 7.53 21.68
N ILE A 146 -16.68 6.78 20.80
CA ILE A 146 -17.74 7.31 19.92
C ILE A 146 -18.89 7.91 20.76
N ARG A 147 -19.32 7.22 21.81
CA ARG A 147 -20.37 7.71 22.72
C ARG A 147 -19.95 8.97 23.49
N SER A 148 -18.70 9.06 23.91
CA SER A 148 -18.19 10.28 24.57
C SER A 148 -18.16 11.49 23.62
N TRP A 149 -17.87 11.24 22.34
CA TRP A 149 -17.85 12.26 21.29
C TRP A 149 -19.26 12.73 20.90
N SER A 150 -20.24 11.83 20.82
CA SER A 150 -21.64 12.21 20.54
C SER A 150 -22.24 13.07 21.66
N LEU A 151 -22.02 12.69 22.93
CA LEU A 151 -22.48 13.44 24.11
C LEU A 151 -21.81 14.82 24.27
N ARG A 152 -20.64 15.02 23.68
CA ARG A 152 -19.95 16.32 23.67
C ARG A 152 -20.50 17.21 22.55
N ARG A 153 -20.94 16.62 21.43
CA ARG A 153 -21.55 17.34 20.31
C ARG A 153 -22.96 17.86 20.65
N GLU A 154 -23.74 17.12 21.42
CA GLU A 154 -25.09 17.52 21.88
C GLU A 154 -25.07 18.59 22.98
N ARG A 155 -23.94 18.81 23.66
CA ARG A 155 -23.81 19.80 24.74
C ARG A 155 -23.41 21.19 24.29
N VAL A 156 -23.10 21.35 23.00
CA VAL A 156 -22.58 22.60 22.40
C VAL A 156 -23.56 23.19 21.38
N SER A 157 -24.73 22.55 21.19
CA SER A 157 -25.88 23.05 20.44
C SER A 157 -26.98 23.50 21.39
#